data_AF-A0A956FL49-F1
#
_entry.id   AF-A0A956FL49-F1
#
_cell.length_a   1.000
_cell.length_b   1.000
_cell.length_c   1.000
_cell.angle_alpha   90.00
_cell.angle_beta   90.00
_cell.angle_gamma   90.00
#
_symmetry.space_group_name_H-M   'P 1'
#
loop_
_entity.id
_entity.type
_entity.pdbx_description
1 polymer ?
#
loop_
_entity_poly.entity_id
_entity_poly.type
_entity_poly.pdbx_seq_one_letter_code
_entity_poly.pdbx_strand_id
1 'polypeptide(L)'
;MDLRTHIPTLLALTLGLAACPGDDSPPMTSDSEGDESTGTTGSSMTNVTVTVGMTMGGTMDGTGTSSDTADGSSTGTEAMCGNGEVEAGEDCDDAGESETCNDDCTAASCGDGVTNATAGEACDDAGESAACNADCTAAMCGDGMLNATAGEDCDGDDMGMGGETASCDDDCTAVECGDGTVNATAAELCDDGNADDFDFCSNLCEPAPAVVLTMDHLFDTDTGELDGIVQSSWDPSTATWYLTGLDVQAGATLTVTGASGLTIMVDGDVIVAGRIDVSGQDGGTPTTNAETCDTAGVAGLGGPGGFDGGQGAGNGGTGTEDGDPGGGPGMAPAGGGLASTATSGVNGVAGGGGGGHVMAGTDGNANSGATAGVGGELHMSLPPLIGGGGGGGGSVEKDGPLGVFDLLDDEGSGGGGGGGAISVDATGSITVTGTIDASGGNGGARLTGCNEIGGFGGGGAGGTIQLVSPATDAMMGTLDVAGGIGGDDGAILDAYNGGAGADGNLVVM
;
A
#
# COMPACT_ATOMS: atom_id res chain seq x y z
N MET A 1 0.44 50.37 -22.15
CA MET A 1 -0.31 49.74 -23.26
C MET A 1 -0.71 48.37 -22.72
N ASP A 2 -1.60 48.25 -21.74
CA ASP A 2 -3.05 48.47 -21.81
C ASP A 2 -3.69 47.92 -23.09
N LEU A 3 -4.19 46.67 -23.06
CA LEU A 3 -5.62 46.35 -23.19
C LEU A 3 -5.92 44.83 -23.18
N ARG A 4 -6.83 44.45 -22.27
CA ARG A 4 -8.00 43.54 -22.42
C ARG A 4 -7.85 42.00 -22.36
N THR A 5 -8.10 41.52 -21.15
CA THR A 5 -9.18 40.59 -20.74
C THR A 5 -10.10 40.00 -21.81
N HIS A 6 -10.23 38.65 -21.80
CA HIS A 6 -11.39 37.93 -22.32
C HIS A 6 -11.86 36.85 -21.33
N ILE A 7 -13.11 37.00 -20.90
CA ILE A 7 -13.93 36.06 -20.11
C ILE A 7 -14.93 35.40 -21.07
N PRO A 8 -15.24 34.09 -20.94
CA PRO A 8 -16.53 33.54 -21.33
C PRO A 8 -17.26 33.00 -20.09
N THR A 9 -18.21 33.74 -19.52
CA THR A 9 -19.67 33.61 -19.70
C THR A 9 -20.22 32.19 -19.53
N LEU A 10 -20.73 31.99 -18.31
CA LEU A 10 -21.59 30.94 -17.78
C LEU A 10 -22.88 30.76 -18.62
N LEU A 11 -23.23 29.53 -19.00
CA LEU A 11 -24.54 29.16 -19.52
C LEU A 11 -25.14 28.04 -18.65
N ALA A 12 -26.01 28.42 -17.72
CA ALA A 12 -26.82 27.52 -16.93
C ALA A 12 -27.99 27.00 -17.77
N LEU A 13 -28.13 25.68 -17.89
CA LEU A 13 -29.32 25.03 -18.44
C LEU A 13 -30.04 24.30 -17.30
N THR A 14 -31.25 24.78 -17.01
CA THR A 14 -32.20 24.21 -16.06
C THR A 14 -33.06 23.13 -16.74
N LEU A 15 -33.18 21.96 -16.11
CA LEU A 15 -34.21 20.92 -16.32
C LEU A 15 -34.09 20.02 -15.08
N GLY A 16 -35.09 19.63 -14.30
CA GLY A 16 -36.55 19.72 -14.36
C GLY A 16 -37.04 18.67 -13.36
N LEU A 17 -37.59 19.14 -12.23
CA LEU A 17 -38.12 18.31 -11.14
C LEU A 17 -39.30 17.46 -11.64
N ALA A 18 -39.25 16.14 -11.41
CA ALA A 18 -40.41 15.26 -11.48
C ALA A 18 -40.56 14.52 -10.15
N ALA A 19 -41.62 14.85 -9.42
CA ALA A 19 -42.05 14.22 -8.19
C ALA A 19 -43.32 13.40 -8.43
N CYS A 20 -43.46 12.27 -7.71
CA CYS A 20 -44.68 11.70 -7.08
C CYS A 20 -44.65 10.15 -7.05
N PRO A 21 -45.47 9.49 -6.20
CA PRO A 21 -45.84 9.78 -4.82
C PRO A 21 -45.69 8.52 -3.90
N GLY A 22 -45.95 8.67 -2.60
CA GLY A 22 -45.77 7.62 -1.59
C GLY A 22 -46.84 6.54 -1.53
N ASP A 23 -46.63 5.57 -0.62
CA ASP A 23 -47.69 4.75 -0.02
C ASP A 23 -47.28 4.29 1.39
N ASP A 24 -48.30 4.20 2.24
CA ASP A 24 -48.32 4.06 3.69
C ASP A 24 -48.02 2.63 4.19
N SER A 25 -47.56 2.55 5.44
CA SER A 25 -47.30 1.33 6.25
C SER A 25 -48.60 0.52 6.56
N PRO A 26 -48.58 -0.71 7.14
CA PRO A 26 -48.21 -0.94 8.57
C PRO A 26 -47.68 -2.38 8.91
N PRO A 27 -47.41 -2.72 10.20
CA PRO A 27 -46.47 -3.77 10.61
C PRO A 27 -47.14 -5.11 10.95
N MET A 28 -46.33 -6.18 11.11
CA MET A 28 -46.75 -7.42 11.76
C MET A 28 -45.70 -7.92 12.75
N THR A 29 -46.17 -8.10 13.98
CA THR A 29 -45.52 -8.74 15.12
C THR A 29 -45.83 -10.25 15.16
N SER A 30 -45.07 -10.93 16.03
CA SER A 30 -45.45 -12.04 16.93
C SER A 30 -45.16 -13.50 16.55
N ASP A 31 -44.41 -14.11 17.48
CA ASP A 31 -44.47 -15.48 18.05
C ASP A 31 -43.92 -16.64 17.22
N SER A 32 -42.80 -17.27 17.61
CA SER A 32 -42.49 -18.12 18.80
C SER A 32 -42.87 -19.59 18.61
N GLU A 33 -41.97 -20.45 19.14
CA GLU A 33 -42.00 -21.89 19.46
C GLU A 33 -40.88 -22.59 18.64
N GLY A 34 -39.77 -23.06 19.20
CA GLY A 34 -39.55 -23.64 20.53
C GLY A 34 -39.03 -25.06 20.30
N ASP A 35 -37.76 -25.35 20.64
CA ASP A 35 -37.46 -26.62 21.31
C ASP A 35 -36.15 -26.51 22.08
N GLU A 36 -36.22 -27.03 23.30
CA GLU A 36 -35.26 -26.91 24.35
C GLU A 36 -34.37 -28.15 24.47
N SER A 37 -33.16 -27.89 24.97
CA SER A 37 -32.51 -28.64 26.05
C SER A 37 -31.89 -30.03 25.75
N THR A 38 -30.58 -30.08 25.97
CA THR A 38 -29.85 -30.86 27.00
C THR A 38 -28.48 -31.23 26.42
N GLY A 39 -27.34 -31.09 27.06
CA GLY A 39 -26.99 -30.64 28.40
C GLY A 39 -25.45 -30.74 28.54
N THR A 40 -24.89 -29.78 29.28
CA THR A 40 -23.81 -29.91 30.28
C THR A 40 -22.60 -30.80 29.98
N THR A 41 -21.41 -30.18 29.91
CA THR A 41 -20.35 -30.21 30.96
C THR A 41 -19.04 -29.67 30.38
N GLY A 42 -18.38 -28.73 31.07
CA GLY A 42 -17.04 -28.27 30.68
C GLY A 42 -16.69 -26.89 31.22
N SER A 43 -16.21 -26.87 32.46
CA SER A 43 -15.81 -25.73 33.29
C SER A 43 -14.80 -24.75 32.65
N SER A 44 -14.89 -23.48 33.05
CA SER A 44 -13.84 -22.75 33.80
C SER A 44 -13.66 -21.29 33.33
N MET A 45 -14.35 -20.36 34.00
CA MET A 45 -13.80 -19.02 34.26
C MET A 45 -13.92 -18.78 35.77
N THR A 46 -12.78 -18.48 36.41
CA THR A 46 -12.71 -18.02 37.79
C THR A 46 -12.09 -16.64 37.79
N ASN A 47 -12.92 -15.60 37.91
CA ASN A 47 -12.49 -14.32 38.45
C ASN A 47 -12.44 -14.45 39.97
N VAL A 48 -11.26 -14.24 40.55
CA VAL A 48 -11.04 -14.20 42.00
C VAL A 48 -11.41 -12.81 42.50
N THR A 49 -12.51 -12.71 43.23
CA THR A 49 -12.86 -11.55 44.05
C THR A 49 -12.70 -11.97 45.50
N VAL A 50 -11.83 -11.29 46.25
CA VAL A 50 -11.66 -11.51 47.69
C VAL A 50 -12.42 -10.43 48.43
N THR A 51 -13.47 -10.86 49.13
CA THR A 51 -14.26 -10.07 50.06
C THR A 51 -13.61 -10.13 51.46
N VAL A 52 -13.37 -8.98 52.07
CA VAL A 52 -13.44 -8.85 53.53
C VAL A 52 -14.36 -7.67 53.83
N GLY A 53 -15.57 -8.00 54.28
CA GLY A 53 -16.50 -7.02 54.81
C GLY A 53 -16.29 -6.81 56.31
N MET A 54 -16.67 -5.64 56.80
CA MET A 54 -17.53 -5.53 57.99
C MET A 54 -18.11 -4.12 58.12
N THR A 55 -19.31 -4.12 58.67
CA THR A 55 -20.39 -3.13 58.69
C THR A 55 -20.28 -2.05 59.76
N MET A 56 -21.00 -0.96 59.47
CA MET A 56 -21.42 0.18 60.30
C MET A 56 -21.96 -0.16 61.69
N GLY A 57 -21.85 0.80 62.63
CA GLY A 57 -22.76 0.93 63.78
C GLY A 57 -22.14 1.62 64.99
N GLY A 58 -22.55 2.87 65.26
CA GLY A 58 -22.01 3.69 66.35
C GLY A 58 -22.50 3.34 67.75
N THR A 59 -21.95 4.02 68.77
CA THR A 59 -22.64 4.57 69.95
C THR A 59 -21.65 5.32 70.84
N MET A 60 -22.15 6.37 71.49
CA MET A 60 -21.49 7.13 72.54
C MET A 60 -21.33 6.29 73.82
N ASP A 61 -20.25 6.50 74.58
CA ASP A 61 -20.19 6.74 76.03
C ASP A 61 -18.74 6.56 76.53
N GLY A 62 -18.25 7.49 77.34
CA GLY A 62 -16.87 7.54 77.81
C GLY A 62 -16.60 8.75 78.71
N THR A 63 -17.26 8.75 79.86
CA THR A 63 -17.16 9.71 80.97
C THR A 63 -15.77 9.90 81.59
N GLY A 64 -15.56 11.11 82.14
CA GLY A 64 -14.57 11.45 83.17
C GLY A 64 -13.48 12.41 82.68
N THR A 65 -13.23 13.58 83.25
CA THR A 65 -13.55 14.13 84.58
C THR A 65 -13.48 15.66 84.50
N SER A 66 -14.42 16.32 85.17
CA SER A 66 -14.34 17.73 85.53
C SER A 66 -13.11 17.96 86.42
N SER A 67 -12.25 18.89 86.00
CA SER A 67 -11.38 19.62 86.90
C SER A 67 -11.41 21.09 86.47
N ASP A 68 -12.30 21.83 87.11
CA ASP A 68 -12.23 23.27 87.20
C ASP A 68 -10.89 23.66 87.84
N THR A 69 -9.99 24.22 87.03
CA THR A 69 -9.02 25.21 87.46
C THR A 69 -8.91 26.26 86.37
N ALA A 70 -9.78 27.26 86.45
CA ALA A 70 -9.40 28.59 86.02
C ALA A 70 -8.38 29.13 87.03
N ASP A 71 -7.19 29.51 86.57
CA ASP A 71 -6.46 30.72 86.97
C ASP A 71 -5.05 30.68 86.34
N GLY A 72 -4.79 31.63 85.44
CA GLY A 72 -3.53 31.68 84.70
C GLY A 72 -3.57 32.69 83.57
N SER A 73 -3.96 33.93 83.88
CA SER A 73 -3.83 35.12 83.03
C SER A 73 -2.46 35.18 82.35
N SER A 74 -2.41 34.86 81.05
CA SER A 74 -1.61 35.61 80.08
C SER A 74 -2.58 36.24 79.10
N THR A 75 -2.76 37.55 79.21
CA THR A 75 -3.27 38.38 78.12
C THR A 75 -2.26 38.34 76.97
N GLY A 76 -2.29 37.27 76.20
CA GLY A 76 -1.98 37.37 74.78
C GLY A 76 -3.34 37.41 74.11
N THR A 77 -3.68 38.53 73.48
CA THR A 77 -4.63 38.45 72.37
C THR A 77 -4.05 37.39 71.43
N GLU A 78 -4.77 36.28 71.22
CA GLU A 78 -4.37 35.38 70.15
C GLU A 78 -4.52 36.21 68.88
N ALA A 79 -3.39 36.41 68.18
CA ALA A 79 -3.37 37.21 66.96
C ALA A 79 -4.46 36.69 66.02
N MET A 80 -5.36 37.57 65.61
CA MET A 80 -6.49 37.21 64.74
C MET A 80 -6.30 37.82 63.37
N CYS A 81 -5.81 37.02 62.43
CA CYS A 81 -5.66 37.45 61.05
C CYS A 81 -6.97 37.98 60.43
N GLY A 82 -6.87 39.09 59.69
CA GLY A 82 -7.96 39.70 58.94
C GLY A 82 -8.80 40.68 59.77
N ASN A 83 -8.28 41.18 60.89
CA ASN A 83 -8.96 42.16 61.74
C ASN A 83 -8.57 43.62 61.44
N GLY A 84 -7.55 43.82 60.59
CA GLY A 84 -7.02 45.11 60.16
C GLY A 84 -5.93 45.70 61.07
N GLU A 85 -5.37 44.92 62.00
CA GLU A 85 -4.31 45.36 62.91
C GLU A 85 -3.19 44.32 62.97
N VAL A 86 -1.96 44.72 62.62
CA VAL A 86 -0.80 43.79 62.64
C VAL A 86 -0.44 43.42 64.07
N GLU A 87 -0.69 42.15 64.44
CA GLU A 87 -0.40 41.58 65.74
C GLU A 87 0.90 40.73 65.75
N ALA A 88 1.34 40.29 66.94
CA ALA A 88 2.57 39.53 67.08
C ALA A 88 2.43 38.14 66.44
N GLY A 89 3.12 37.90 65.32
CA GLY A 89 3.06 36.66 64.55
C GLY A 89 2.50 36.84 63.14
N GLU A 90 1.98 38.03 62.82
CA GLU A 90 1.53 38.42 61.49
C GLU A 90 2.61 39.27 60.81
N ASP A 91 2.78 39.08 59.50
CA ASP A 91 3.65 39.92 58.68
C ASP A 91 2.89 41.16 58.15
N CYS A 92 1.57 41.05 58.04
CA CYS A 92 0.62 42.09 57.59
C CYS A 92 -0.81 41.77 58.08
N ASP A 93 -1.73 42.74 58.06
CA ASP A 93 -3.18 42.52 58.26
C ASP A 93 -3.96 43.67 57.62
N ASP A 94 -4.41 43.47 56.38
CA ASP A 94 -5.18 44.44 55.59
C ASP A 94 -6.70 44.18 55.65
N ALA A 95 -7.17 43.43 56.67
CA ALA A 95 -8.55 42.97 56.81
C ALA A 95 -9.02 42.01 55.69
N GLY A 96 -8.09 41.16 55.23
CA GLY A 96 -8.24 40.18 54.15
C GLY A 96 -7.08 40.26 53.15
N GLU A 97 -7.16 39.47 52.07
CA GLU A 97 -6.23 39.52 50.94
C GLU A 97 -6.10 40.94 50.34
N SER A 98 -4.85 41.34 50.06
CA SER A 98 -4.47 42.60 49.41
C SER A 98 -3.26 42.41 48.50
N GLU A 99 -2.85 43.44 47.76
CA GLU A 99 -1.62 43.41 46.94
C GLU A 99 -0.34 43.12 47.74
N THR A 100 -0.37 43.24 49.07
CA THR A 100 0.79 43.05 49.95
C THR A 100 0.56 42.03 51.07
N CYS A 101 -0.66 41.50 51.21
CA CYS A 101 -1.03 40.63 52.31
C CYS A 101 -1.88 39.45 51.85
N ASN A 102 -1.52 38.25 52.27
CA ASN A 102 -2.31 37.04 52.03
C ASN A 102 -3.48 36.95 53.02
N ASP A 103 -4.46 36.09 52.69
CA ASP A 103 -5.62 35.80 53.54
C ASP A 103 -5.24 35.14 54.90
N ASP A 104 -4.00 34.66 55.04
CA ASP A 104 -3.47 34.07 56.28
C ASP A 104 -2.49 35.00 57.02
N CYS A 105 -2.42 36.29 56.63
CA CYS A 105 -1.60 37.33 57.25
C CYS A 105 -0.08 37.10 57.15
N THR A 106 0.31 36.31 56.16
CA THR A 106 1.67 36.29 55.63
C THR A 106 1.82 37.35 54.53
N ALA A 107 3.04 37.84 54.32
CA ALA A 107 3.30 38.81 53.27
C ALA A 107 3.09 38.17 51.89
N ALA A 108 2.30 38.83 51.03
CA ALA A 108 2.02 38.32 49.68
C ALA A 108 3.30 38.19 48.86
N SER A 109 3.62 36.98 48.43
CA SER A 109 4.78 36.71 47.58
C SER A 109 4.61 35.40 46.83
N CYS A 110 4.67 35.48 45.51
CA CYS A 110 4.74 34.29 44.68
C CYS A 110 5.79 33.27 45.15
N GLY A 111 5.35 32.02 45.30
CA GLY A 111 6.12 30.87 45.77
C GLY A 111 6.01 30.62 47.28
N ASP A 112 5.10 31.29 47.99
CA ASP A 112 4.84 31.08 49.41
C ASP A 112 3.81 29.97 49.68
N GLY A 113 3.16 29.45 48.62
CA GLY A 113 2.18 28.39 48.66
C GLY A 113 0.75 28.86 48.97
N VAL A 114 0.51 30.17 48.94
CA VAL A 114 -0.80 30.80 49.17
C VAL A 114 -1.15 31.70 47.99
N THR A 115 -2.05 31.22 47.13
CA THR A 115 -2.47 32.01 45.95
C THR A 115 -3.11 33.33 46.35
N ASN A 116 -2.53 34.44 45.87
CA ASN A 116 -3.04 35.79 46.07
C ASN A 116 -3.51 36.44 44.77
N ALA A 117 -4.82 36.36 44.49
CA ALA A 117 -5.41 36.89 43.26
C ALA A 117 -5.37 38.42 43.21
N THR A 118 -5.41 39.08 44.37
CA THR A 118 -5.34 40.55 44.47
C THR A 118 -3.94 41.08 44.17
N ALA A 119 -2.89 40.34 44.51
CA ALA A 119 -1.50 40.60 44.13
C ALA A 119 -1.18 40.21 42.66
N GLY A 120 -2.11 39.53 41.99
CA GLY A 120 -2.02 39.18 40.57
C GLY A 120 -1.61 37.73 40.28
N GLU A 121 -1.59 36.87 41.30
CA GLU A 121 -1.25 35.46 41.14
C GLU A 121 -2.44 34.66 40.57
N ALA A 122 -2.18 33.83 39.56
CA ALA A 122 -3.15 32.89 39.02
C ALA A 122 -3.16 31.55 39.78
N CYS A 123 -2.05 31.23 40.44
CA CYS A 123 -1.77 30.01 41.19
C CYS A 123 -0.58 30.26 42.13
N ASP A 124 -0.39 29.42 43.16
CA ASP A 124 0.87 29.37 43.93
C ASP A 124 1.03 27.98 44.55
N ASP A 125 1.82 27.13 43.89
CA ASP A 125 2.14 25.77 44.34
C ASP A 125 3.50 25.70 45.06
N ALA A 126 3.99 26.83 45.59
CA ALA A 126 5.31 27.00 46.18
C ALA A 126 6.47 26.70 45.21
N GLY A 127 6.27 27.03 43.93
CA GLY A 127 7.21 26.84 42.83
C GLY A 127 6.52 26.43 41.52
N GLU A 128 7.31 26.07 40.51
CA GLU A 128 6.80 25.52 39.25
C GLU A 128 6.13 24.15 39.48
N SER A 129 4.99 23.95 38.84
CA SER A 129 4.15 22.76 38.94
C SER A 129 3.47 22.47 37.60
N ALA A 130 2.70 21.38 37.53
CA ALA A 130 1.92 21.05 36.34
C ALA A 130 0.81 22.07 36.00
N ALA A 131 0.50 23.00 36.90
CA ALA A 131 -0.52 24.03 36.70
C ALA A 131 -0.01 25.45 36.93
N CYS A 132 1.23 25.63 37.39
CA CYS A 132 1.74 26.90 37.87
C CYS A 132 3.18 27.17 37.44
N ASN A 133 3.45 28.38 36.98
CA ASN A 133 4.79 28.87 36.70
C ASN A 133 5.49 29.31 37.98
N ALA A 134 6.81 29.42 37.92
CA ALA A 134 7.60 29.91 39.05
C ALA A 134 7.35 31.39 39.38
N ASP A 135 6.66 32.13 38.50
CA ASP A 135 6.21 33.52 38.70
C ASP A 135 4.70 33.63 38.94
N CYS A 136 4.04 32.51 39.27
CA CYS A 136 2.64 32.44 39.69
C CYS A 136 1.63 32.82 38.59
N THR A 137 2.06 32.81 37.32
CA THR A 137 1.14 32.66 36.19
C THR A 137 0.77 31.19 36.00
N ALA A 138 -0.34 30.92 35.32
CA ALA A 138 -0.74 29.55 35.03
C ALA A 138 0.21 28.94 33.98
N ALA A 139 0.65 27.69 34.19
CA ALA A 139 1.46 26.96 33.23
C ALA A 139 0.68 26.68 31.95
N MET A 140 1.19 27.18 30.83
CA MET A 140 0.56 27.03 29.52
C MET A 140 1.62 27.00 28.43
N CYS A 141 1.50 26.01 27.53
CA CYS A 141 2.28 25.98 26.30
C CYS A 141 2.15 27.29 25.53
N GLY A 142 3.30 27.90 25.28
CA GLY A 142 3.49 29.16 24.59
C GLY A 142 3.42 30.42 25.46
N ASP A 143 3.61 30.32 26.78
CA ASP A 143 3.54 31.46 27.69
C ASP A 143 4.89 32.19 27.91
N GLY A 144 5.96 31.67 27.33
CA GLY A 144 7.34 32.15 27.43
C GLY A 144 8.16 31.46 28.52
N MET A 145 7.62 30.49 29.25
CA MET A 145 8.29 29.67 30.24
C MET A 145 8.19 28.18 29.93
N LEU A 146 9.33 27.48 29.97
CA LEU A 146 9.35 26.01 29.88
C LEU A 146 8.77 25.39 31.17
N ASN A 147 7.62 24.71 31.06
CA ASN A 147 7.00 23.95 32.15
C ASN A 147 7.26 22.45 32.07
N ALA A 148 8.48 22.03 32.40
CA ALA A 148 8.87 20.61 32.39
C ALA A 148 8.00 19.74 33.33
N THR A 149 7.44 20.29 34.41
CA THR A 149 6.54 19.55 35.32
C THR A 149 5.13 19.41 34.72
N ALA A 150 4.73 20.32 33.83
CA ALA A 150 3.50 20.19 33.03
C ALA A 150 3.65 19.24 31.84
N GLY A 151 4.89 18.86 31.50
CA GLY A 151 5.20 17.92 30.42
C GLY A 151 5.64 18.58 29.12
N GLU A 152 6.00 19.85 29.15
CA GLU A 152 6.53 20.58 28.00
C GLU A 152 8.01 20.24 27.77
N ASP A 153 8.38 19.98 26.52
CA ASP A 153 9.77 19.81 26.09
C ASP A 153 10.40 21.14 25.62
N CYS A 154 9.54 22.09 25.27
CA CYS A 154 9.86 23.42 24.76
C CYS A 154 8.66 24.35 24.97
N ASP A 155 8.80 25.64 24.67
CA ASP A 155 7.73 26.63 24.91
C ASP A 155 7.64 27.69 23.77
N GLY A 156 8.02 27.29 22.56
CA GLY A 156 7.99 28.17 21.38
C GLY A 156 9.22 29.08 21.24
N ASP A 157 9.00 30.38 20.97
CA ASP A 157 10.00 31.29 20.38
C ASP A 157 10.94 32.02 21.35
N ASP A 158 11.07 31.57 22.60
CA ASP A 158 11.80 32.23 23.70
C ASP A 158 11.34 33.70 23.97
N MET A 159 10.30 34.20 23.30
CA MET A 159 9.82 35.60 23.39
C MET A 159 8.40 35.72 23.95
N GLY A 160 7.85 34.63 24.50
CA GLY A 160 6.50 34.60 25.09
C GLY A 160 5.38 34.76 24.08
N MET A 161 5.63 34.38 22.83
CA MET A 161 4.59 34.21 21.81
C MET A 161 4.54 32.72 21.49
N GLY A 162 3.57 32.03 22.08
CA GLY A 162 3.31 30.63 21.78
C GLY A 162 3.19 30.31 20.30
N GLY A 163 3.59 29.08 19.96
CA GLY A 163 3.48 28.52 18.63
C GLY A 163 4.73 27.76 18.19
N GLU A 164 4.55 27.02 17.11
CA GLU A 164 5.52 26.27 16.36
C GLU A 164 6.80 27.06 16.02
N THR A 165 7.94 26.51 16.41
CA THR A 165 9.27 26.96 16.02
C THR A 165 10.05 25.84 15.36
N ALA A 166 11.26 26.13 14.87
CA ALA A 166 12.13 25.11 14.29
C ALA A 166 12.60 24.04 15.30
N SER A 167 12.26 24.18 16.58
CA SER A 167 12.60 23.23 17.64
C SER A 167 11.48 23.01 18.65
N CYS A 168 10.25 23.45 18.34
CA CYS A 168 9.10 23.24 19.21
C CYS A 168 7.82 23.12 18.41
N ASP A 169 6.99 22.15 18.74
CA ASP A 169 5.65 22.01 18.16
C ASP A 169 4.62 22.91 18.83
N ASP A 170 3.46 23.02 18.20
CA ASP A 170 2.32 23.81 18.68
C ASP A 170 1.74 23.30 20.01
N ASP A 171 1.99 22.03 20.35
CA ASP A 171 1.59 21.41 21.62
C ASP A 171 2.77 21.26 22.61
N CYS A 172 3.88 21.96 22.35
CA CYS A 172 5.07 22.01 23.20
C CYS A 172 5.79 20.66 23.35
N THR A 173 5.61 19.75 22.40
CA THR A 173 6.53 18.62 22.19
C THR A 173 7.75 19.04 21.40
N ALA A 174 8.80 18.24 21.51
CA ALA A 174 9.98 18.41 20.66
C ALA A 174 9.66 17.94 19.24
N VAL A 175 10.05 18.77 18.27
CA VAL A 175 9.89 18.47 16.83
C VAL A 175 10.57 17.16 16.48
N GLU A 176 9.78 16.16 16.14
CA GLU A 176 10.26 14.89 15.62
C GLU A 176 9.35 14.38 14.51
N CYS A 177 9.88 14.25 13.30
CA CYS A 177 9.14 13.60 12.23
C CYS A 177 8.68 12.19 12.63
N GLY A 178 7.37 11.95 12.56
CA GLY A 178 6.68 10.76 13.02
C GLY A 178 6.03 10.89 14.40
N ASP A 179 5.94 12.09 14.99
CA ASP A 179 5.32 12.32 16.31
C ASP A 179 3.80 12.56 16.26
N GLY A 180 3.25 12.74 15.05
CA GLY A 180 1.83 12.98 14.79
C GLY A 180 1.47 14.45 14.61
N THR A 181 2.46 15.36 14.68
CA THR A 181 2.28 16.81 14.60
C THR A 181 3.09 17.36 13.42
N VAL A 182 2.43 18.10 12.52
CA VAL A 182 3.13 18.74 11.39
C VAL A 182 3.68 20.09 11.82
N ASN A 183 5.01 20.25 11.80
CA ASN A 183 5.66 21.52 12.09
C ASN A 183 6.19 22.23 10.83
N ALA A 184 5.37 23.12 10.28
CA ALA A 184 5.74 23.89 9.08
C ALA A 184 6.94 24.82 9.31
N THR A 185 7.19 25.26 10.55
CA THR A 185 8.32 26.14 10.89
C THR A 185 9.65 25.38 10.94
N ALA A 186 9.61 24.10 11.29
CA ALA A 186 10.72 23.16 11.15
C ALA A 186 10.91 22.63 9.71
N ALA A 187 10.04 23.06 8.78
CA ALA A 187 9.99 22.66 7.38
C ALA A 187 9.47 21.23 7.12
N GLU A 188 8.67 20.69 8.04
CA GLU A 188 7.92 19.47 7.80
C GLU A 188 6.76 19.74 6.83
N LEU A 189 6.62 18.89 5.83
CA LEU A 189 5.57 19.00 4.81
C LEU A 189 4.42 18.00 5.04
N CYS A 190 4.68 16.98 5.86
CA CYS A 190 3.75 15.96 6.31
C CYS A 190 4.26 15.41 7.65
N ASP A 191 3.40 14.71 8.37
CA ASP A 191 3.71 13.87 9.52
C ASP A 191 2.55 12.86 9.63
N ASP A 192 2.86 11.57 9.78
CA ASP A 192 1.83 10.53 9.89
C ASP A 192 1.93 9.70 11.18
N GLY A 193 2.70 10.19 12.16
CA GLY A 193 2.78 9.63 13.50
C GLY A 193 3.49 8.28 13.57
N ASN A 194 4.31 7.94 12.57
CA ASN A 194 5.02 6.67 12.53
C ASN A 194 6.45 6.81 11.99
N ALA A 195 7.21 5.70 12.01
CA ALA A 195 8.64 5.68 11.68
C ALA A 195 8.95 4.88 10.40
N ASP A 196 7.98 4.73 9.50
CA ASP A 196 8.10 4.01 8.24
C ASP A 196 8.47 5.00 7.12
N ASP A 197 9.56 4.73 6.40
CA ASP A 197 9.95 5.57 5.26
C ASP A 197 9.06 5.34 4.03
N PHE A 198 8.34 4.22 4.01
CA PHE A 198 7.62 3.72 2.85
C PHE A 198 6.11 3.79 3.05
N ASP A 199 5.64 4.98 3.35
CA ASP A 199 4.24 5.36 3.28
C ASP A 199 4.12 6.70 2.55
N PHE A 200 3.04 7.43 2.78
CA PHE A 200 2.82 8.72 2.13
C PHE A 200 3.65 9.86 2.75
N CYS A 201 4.35 9.61 3.86
CA CYS A 201 5.20 10.58 4.55
C CYS A 201 6.48 9.94 5.11
N SER A 202 7.61 10.16 4.43
CA SER A 202 8.90 9.61 4.89
C SER A 202 9.33 10.12 6.28
N ASN A 203 10.29 9.45 6.93
CA ASN A 203 10.89 9.91 8.20
C ASN A 203 11.74 11.19 8.08
N LEU A 204 11.76 11.80 6.89
CA LEU A 204 12.31 13.13 6.64
C LEU A 204 11.21 14.19 6.49
N CYS A 205 9.95 13.82 6.74
CA CYS A 205 8.75 14.64 6.63
C CYS A 205 8.58 15.24 5.23
N GLU A 206 9.07 14.47 4.24
CA GLU A 206 8.84 14.71 2.83
C GLU A 206 7.70 13.79 2.36
N PRO A 207 6.61 14.34 1.80
CA PRO A 207 5.50 13.55 1.32
C PRO A 207 5.90 12.76 0.07
N ALA A 208 5.23 11.64 -0.14
CA ALA A 208 5.35 10.89 -1.38
C ALA A 208 5.02 11.80 -2.59
N PRO A 209 5.77 11.68 -3.71
CA PRO A 209 5.60 12.58 -4.84
C PRO A 209 4.27 12.34 -5.57
N ALA A 210 3.73 13.41 -6.16
CA ALA A 210 2.73 13.28 -7.22
C ALA A 210 3.45 13.13 -8.55
N VAL A 211 3.14 12.07 -9.30
CA VAL A 211 3.81 11.71 -10.55
C VAL A 211 2.93 12.04 -11.75
N VAL A 212 3.49 12.81 -12.68
CA VAL A 212 2.85 13.15 -13.96
C VAL A 212 3.76 12.72 -15.10
N LEU A 213 3.34 11.72 -15.86
CA LEU A 213 4.09 11.17 -16.98
C LEU A 213 3.58 11.77 -18.28
N THR A 214 4.46 12.46 -19.00
CA THR A 214 4.13 13.19 -20.24
C THR A 214 4.79 12.62 -21.50
N MET A 215 5.65 11.61 -21.31
CA MET A 215 6.38 10.89 -22.34
C MET A 215 6.59 9.44 -21.88
N ASP A 216 7.37 8.67 -22.62
CA ASP A 216 7.67 7.29 -22.26
C ASP A 216 8.68 7.23 -21.11
N HIS A 217 8.42 6.34 -20.15
CA HIS A 217 9.23 6.08 -18.97
C HIS A 217 9.36 4.56 -18.74
N LEU A 218 10.52 4.14 -18.21
CA LEU A 218 10.77 2.76 -17.81
C LEU A 218 10.87 2.68 -16.29
N PHE A 219 10.05 1.83 -15.67
CA PHE A 219 10.11 1.54 -14.24
C PHE A 219 10.54 0.10 -14.00
N ASP A 220 11.56 -0.10 -13.17
CA ASP A 220 12.05 -1.42 -12.80
C ASP A 220 11.67 -1.77 -11.36
N THR A 221 10.80 -2.77 -11.18
CA THR A 221 10.33 -3.23 -9.87
C THR A 221 11.40 -3.93 -9.05
N ASP A 222 12.51 -4.36 -9.64
CA ASP A 222 13.58 -5.00 -8.85
C ASP A 222 14.47 -3.97 -8.16
N THR A 223 14.60 -2.79 -8.77
CA THR A 223 15.49 -1.72 -8.31
C THR A 223 14.75 -0.50 -7.78
N GLY A 224 13.45 -0.34 -8.10
CA GLY A 224 12.69 0.87 -7.81
C GLY A 224 13.09 2.06 -8.65
N GLU A 225 13.74 1.83 -9.80
CA GLU A 225 14.26 2.89 -10.64
C GLU A 225 13.24 3.31 -11.71
N LEU A 226 12.94 4.63 -11.76
CA LEU A 226 12.26 5.26 -12.89
C LEU A 226 13.32 5.93 -13.78
N ASP A 227 13.48 5.45 -15.01
CA ASP A 227 14.51 5.87 -15.96
C ASP A 227 15.95 5.85 -15.40
N GLY A 228 16.24 4.86 -14.54
CA GLY A 228 17.54 4.70 -13.89
C GLY A 228 17.74 5.60 -12.66
N ILE A 229 16.67 6.22 -12.14
CA ILE A 229 16.69 7.01 -10.91
C ILE A 229 15.84 6.29 -9.86
N VAL A 230 16.49 5.88 -8.77
CA VAL A 230 15.83 5.25 -7.63
C VAL A 230 14.78 6.20 -7.05
N GLN A 231 13.55 5.71 -6.90
CA GLN A 231 12.46 6.46 -6.28
C GLN A 231 12.54 6.30 -4.76
N SER A 232 12.48 7.42 -4.02
CA SER A 232 12.49 7.41 -2.56
C SER A 232 11.23 6.78 -1.97
N SER A 233 10.10 6.84 -2.69
CA SER A 233 8.81 6.28 -2.27
C SER A 233 8.58 4.83 -2.73
N TRP A 234 9.66 4.10 -3.05
CA TRP A 234 9.60 2.70 -3.44
C TRP A 234 10.00 1.78 -2.29
N ASP A 235 9.11 0.85 -1.91
CA ASP A 235 9.39 -0.25 -1.00
C ASP A 235 9.77 -1.53 -1.76
N PRO A 236 11.06 -1.92 -1.78
CA PRO A 236 11.50 -3.15 -2.45
C PRO A 236 11.06 -4.43 -1.74
N SER A 237 10.62 -4.36 -0.48
CA SER A 237 10.21 -5.55 0.29
C SER A 237 8.82 -6.04 -0.08
N THR A 238 7.94 -5.13 -0.46
CA THR A 238 6.56 -5.41 -0.89
C THR A 238 6.33 -5.15 -2.38
N ALA A 239 7.31 -4.58 -3.08
CA ALA A 239 7.20 -4.10 -4.45
C ALA A 239 6.09 -3.04 -4.60
N THR A 240 6.05 -2.09 -3.66
CA THR A 240 5.03 -1.05 -3.57
C THR A 240 5.60 0.32 -3.85
N TRP A 241 4.95 1.07 -4.74
CA TRP A 241 5.25 2.47 -5.02
C TRP A 241 4.19 3.38 -4.40
N TYR A 242 4.60 4.19 -3.42
CA TYR A 242 3.74 5.15 -2.74
C TYR A 242 3.76 6.50 -3.45
N LEU A 243 2.58 7.07 -3.70
CA LEU A 243 2.38 8.32 -4.43
C LEU A 243 1.24 9.12 -3.80
N THR A 244 1.23 10.43 -4.02
CA THR A 244 0.08 11.31 -3.69
C THR A 244 -0.79 11.63 -4.92
N GLY A 245 -0.41 11.09 -6.08
CA GLY A 245 -1.16 11.20 -7.32
C GLY A 245 -0.41 10.56 -8.49
N LEU A 246 -1.15 10.00 -9.44
CA LEU A 246 -0.59 9.43 -10.66
C LEU A 246 -1.38 9.89 -11.88
N ASP A 247 -0.75 10.64 -12.79
CA ASP A 247 -1.32 11.05 -14.08
C ASP A 247 -0.42 10.56 -15.23
N VAL A 248 -0.86 9.49 -15.91
CA VAL A 248 -0.25 9.00 -17.14
C VAL A 248 -0.98 9.64 -18.32
N GLN A 249 -0.38 10.68 -18.90
CA GLN A 249 -1.04 11.49 -19.91
C GLN A 249 -1.18 10.78 -21.27
N ALA A 250 -2.13 11.22 -22.08
CA ALA A 250 -2.33 10.67 -23.42
C ALA A 250 -1.05 10.79 -24.27
N GLY A 251 -0.59 9.65 -24.81
CA GLY A 251 0.66 9.56 -25.57
C GLY A 251 1.91 9.29 -24.74
N ALA A 252 1.81 9.22 -23.41
CA ALA A 252 2.84 8.72 -22.51
C ALA A 252 2.68 7.22 -22.28
N THR A 253 3.80 6.51 -22.12
CA THR A 253 3.83 5.08 -21.76
C THR A 253 4.68 4.87 -20.53
N LEU A 254 4.12 4.26 -19.49
CA LEU A 254 4.89 3.70 -18.39
C LEU A 254 5.12 2.21 -18.67
N THR A 255 6.31 1.86 -19.13
CA THR A 255 6.71 0.46 -19.27
C THR A 255 7.30 -0.02 -17.96
N VAL A 256 6.81 -1.16 -17.46
CA VAL A 256 7.23 -1.73 -16.19
C VAL A 256 7.94 -3.05 -16.45
N THR A 257 9.08 -3.25 -15.82
CA THR A 257 9.90 -4.47 -15.90
C THR A 257 10.29 -4.94 -14.50
N GLY A 258 10.83 -6.15 -14.40
CA GLY A 258 11.36 -6.73 -13.16
C GLY A 258 10.69 -8.06 -12.83
N ALA A 259 11.09 -8.68 -11.72
CA ALA A 259 10.62 -10.00 -11.32
C ALA A 259 9.35 -9.98 -10.44
N SER A 260 9.11 -8.88 -9.73
CA SER A 260 7.99 -8.74 -8.79
C SER A 260 6.79 -8.05 -9.43
N GLY A 261 5.58 -8.41 -9.03
CA GLY A 261 4.37 -7.67 -9.41
C GLY A 261 4.41 -6.24 -8.83
N LEU A 262 3.88 -5.27 -9.57
CA LEU A 262 3.87 -3.87 -9.15
C LEU A 262 2.62 -3.56 -8.32
N THR A 263 2.81 -3.06 -7.11
CA THR A 263 1.73 -2.41 -6.36
C THR A 263 1.94 -0.90 -6.38
N ILE A 264 0.91 -0.12 -6.71
CA ILE A 264 0.91 1.33 -6.63
C ILE A 264 -0.13 1.74 -5.60
N MET A 265 0.29 2.40 -4.53
CA MET A 265 -0.58 2.99 -3.52
C MET A 265 -0.61 4.50 -3.72
N VAL A 266 -1.80 5.05 -3.88
CA VAL A 266 -2.00 6.47 -4.19
C VAL A 266 -2.92 7.11 -3.17
N ASP A 267 -2.38 8.04 -2.37
CA ASP A 267 -3.21 8.94 -1.57
C ASP A 267 -3.71 10.10 -2.44
N GLY A 268 -4.77 9.84 -3.21
CA GLY A 268 -5.33 10.78 -4.16
C GLY A 268 -5.96 10.10 -5.37
N ASP A 269 -6.00 10.82 -6.50
CA ASP A 269 -6.58 10.36 -7.75
C ASP A 269 -5.53 9.71 -8.66
N VAL A 270 -5.99 8.72 -9.44
CA VAL A 270 -5.22 8.08 -10.52
C VAL A 270 -5.90 8.33 -11.86
N ILE A 271 -5.14 8.83 -12.83
CA ILE A 271 -5.58 9.11 -14.19
C ILE A 271 -4.66 8.39 -15.17
N VAL A 272 -5.22 7.49 -15.97
CA VAL A 272 -4.50 6.77 -17.03
C VAL A 272 -5.15 7.11 -18.37
N ALA A 273 -4.65 8.15 -19.02
CA ALA A 273 -5.02 8.52 -20.39
C ALA A 273 -4.03 7.98 -21.44
N GLY A 274 -2.79 7.70 -21.03
CA GLY A 274 -1.76 7.03 -21.82
C GLY A 274 -1.80 5.51 -21.67
N ARG A 275 -0.62 4.89 -21.61
CA ARG A 275 -0.46 3.45 -21.44
C ARG A 275 0.34 3.13 -20.18
N ILE A 276 -0.11 2.17 -19.39
CA ILE A 276 0.74 1.43 -18.46
C ILE A 276 0.92 0.04 -19.06
N ASP A 277 2.17 -0.37 -19.24
CA ASP A 277 2.55 -1.61 -19.92
C ASP A 277 3.32 -2.51 -18.95
N VAL A 278 2.65 -3.57 -18.52
CA VAL A 278 3.21 -4.66 -17.71
C VAL A 278 3.13 -5.98 -18.50
N SER A 279 3.01 -5.92 -19.83
CA SER A 279 2.80 -7.10 -20.68
C SER A 279 4.02 -8.03 -20.73
N GLY A 280 3.77 -9.30 -21.06
CA GLY A 280 4.81 -10.27 -21.38
C GLY A 280 5.36 -10.06 -22.79
N GLN A 281 6.63 -10.37 -23.00
CA GLN A 281 7.25 -10.25 -24.31
C GLN A 281 6.93 -11.44 -25.21
N ASP A 282 6.86 -11.19 -26.52
CA ASP A 282 6.73 -12.24 -27.52
C ASP A 282 7.92 -13.21 -27.50
N GLY A 283 7.64 -14.48 -27.76
CA GLY A 283 8.64 -15.50 -28.01
C GLY A 283 9.37 -15.23 -29.31
N GLY A 284 10.69 -15.37 -29.28
CA GLY A 284 11.56 -15.23 -30.42
C GLY A 284 11.25 -16.26 -31.51
N THR A 285 11.25 -15.80 -32.76
CA THR A 285 11.34 -16.68 -33.92
C THR A 285 12.78 -17.16 -34.09
N PRO A 286 13.03 -18.37 -34.61
CA PRO A 286 14.38 -18.79 -35.01
C PRO A 286 15.04 -17.74 -35.93
N THR A 287 16.35 -17.52 -35.79
CA THR A 287 17.08 -16.47 -36.56
C THR A 287 18.19 -17.06 -37.44
N THR A 288 18.59 -16.32 -38.48
CA THR A 288 19.37 -16.87 -39.62
C THR A 288 20.87 -16.56 -39.60
N ASN A 289 21.65 -17.48 -40.17
CA ASN A 289 22.28 -17.23 -41.47
C ASN A 289 21.49 -17.99 -42.58
N ALA A 290 21.30 -17.38 -43.76
CA ALA A 290 20.16 -17.60 -44.67
C ALA A 290 20.04 -18.97 -45.39
N GLU A 291 20.75 -20.01 -44.97
CA GLU A 291 20.73 -21.33 -45.62
C GLU A 291 20.47 -22.50 -44.66
N THR A 292 20.62 -22.34 -43.34
CA THR A 292 20.47 -23.47 -42.40
C THR A 292 19.40 -23.27 -41.34
N CYS A 293 19.18 -22.05 -40.81
CA CYS A 293 18.40 -21.85 -39.57
C CYS A 293 19.11 -22.65 -38.46
N ASP A 294 19.97 -21.99 -37.68
CA ASP A 294 20.90 -22.67 -36.74
C ASP A 294 20.73 -22.20 -35.29
N THR A 295 19.74 -21.35 -35.03
CA THR A 295 19.57 -20.63 -33.77
C THR A 295 18.12 -20.66 -33.31
N ALA A 296 17.89 -21.31 -32.17
CA ALA A 296 16.57 -21.42 -31.56
C ALA A 296 15.93 -20.07 -31.27
N GLY A 297 14.60 -20.06 -31.33
CA GLY A 297 13.80 -18.96 -30.83
C GLY A 297 14.01 -18.77 -29.33
N VAL A 298 14.34 -17.54 -28.93
CA VAL A 298 14.51 -17.20 -27.52
C VAL A 298 13.15 -17.10 -26.82
N ALA A 299 13.08 -17.52 -25.56
CA ALA A 299 11.91 -17.32 -24.73
C ALA A 299 11.55 -15.83 -24.60
N GLY A 300 10.25 -15.53 -24.66
CA GLY A 300 9.74 -14.22 -24.28
C GLY A 300 9.86 -14.03 -22.76
N LEU A 301 10.34 -12.87 -22.34
CA LEU A 301 10.41 -12.52 -20.92
C LEU A 301 9.02 -12.25 -20.35
N GLY A 302 8.77 -12.67 -19.12
CA GLY A 302 7.56 -12.32 -18.40
C GLY A 302 7.50 -10.82 -18.09
N GLY A 303 6.28 -10.29 -17.96
CA GLY A 303 6.07 -8.99 -17.33
C GLY A 303 6.39 -9.04 -15.83
N PRO A 304 6.32 -7.90 -15.11
CA PRO A 304 6.57 -7.84 -13.66
C PRO A 304 5.69 -8.82 -12.88
N GLY A 305 6.28 -9.78 -12.16
CA GLY A 305 5.54 -10.84 -11.47
C GLY A 305 5.00 -11.96 -12.36
N GLY A 306 5.14 -11.83 -13.68
CA GLY A 306 4.87 -12.87 -14.68
C GLY A 306 6.07 -13.76 -14.91
N PHE A 307 5.88 -14.82 -15.70
CA PHE A 307 6.88 -15.86 -15.90
C PHE A 307 7.36 -15.95 -17.34
N ASP A 308 8.66 -16.15 -17.54
CA ASP A 308 9.22 -16.31 -18.88
C ASP A 308 8.66 -17.54 -19.60
N GLY A 309 8.59 -17.44 -20.93
CA GLY A 309 8.27 -18.55 -21.81
C GLY A 309 9.37 -19.62 -21.84
N GLY A 310 9.07 -20.73 -22.50
CA GLY A 310 10.04 -21.79 -22.78
C GLY A 310 10.93 -21.45 -23.97
N GLN A 311 12.20 -21.86 -23.91
CA GLN A 311 13.11 -21.73 -25.05
C GLN A 311 12.69 -22.66 -26.19
N GLY A 312 12.87 -22.24 -27.44
CA GLY A 312 12.76 -23.13 -28.57
C GLY A 312 13.82 -24.23 -28.53
N ALA A 313 13.55 -25.39 -29.13
CA ALA A 313 14.56 -26.43 -29.29
C ALA A 313 15.73 -25.92 -30.17
N GLY A 314 16.98 -26.06 -29.73
CA GLY A 314 18.17 -25.74 -30.54
C GLY A 314 19.51 -26.09 -29.86
N ASN A 315 20.60 -25.97 -30.62
CA ASN A 315 21.89 -26.58 -30.31
C ASN A 315 22.71 -25.78 -29.26
N GLY A 316 22.64 -26.18 -27.99
CA GLY A 316 23.34 -25.54 -26.87
C GLY A 316 24.09 -26.47 -25.91
N GLY A 317 24.11 -27.79 -26.15
CA GLY A 317 24.81 -28.78 -25.32
C GLY A 317 26.01 -29.39 -26.03
N THR A 318 27.18 -29.47 -25.38
CA THR A 318 28.39 -30.10 -25.94
C THR A 318 28.35 -31.63 -25.94
N GLY A 319 27.31 -32.26 -26.49
CA GLY A 319 27.36 -33.69 -26.80
C GLY A 319 26.03 -34.36 -27.10
N THR A 320 25.79 -34.77 -28.35
CA THR A 320 24.87 -35.87 -28.71
C THR A 320 23.41 -35.78 -28.22
N GLU A 321 22.94 -34.64 -27.74
CA GLU A 321 21.54 -34.46 -27.36
C GLU A 321 20.73 -33.97 -28.56
N ASP A 322 20.47 -34.90 -29.50
CA ASP A 322 19.24 -34.86 -30.28
C ASP A 322 18.09 -35.10 -29.28
N GLY A 323 17.25 -34.09 -29.06
CA GLY A 323 16.03 -34.23 -28.26
C GLY A 323 16.15 -33.89 -26.77
N ASP A 324 16.84 -32.81 -26.39
CA ASP A 324 16.36 -32.08 -25.22
C ASP A 324 15.02 -31.41 -25.59
N PRO A 325 13.93 -31.61 -24.83
CA PRO A 325 12.69 -30.84 -25.01
C PRO A 325 13.06 -29.36 -25.06
N GLY A 326 12.48 -28.56 -25.98
CA GLY A 326 12.68 -27.10 -26.02
C GLY A 326 12.68 -26.56 -24.59
N GLY A 327 13.76 -25.88 -24.19
CA GLY A 327 14.37 -25.90 -22.85
C GLY A 327 13.47 -25.67 -21.63
N GLY A 328 12.54 -26.59 -21.38
CA GLY A 328 11.61 -26.63 -20.26
C GLY A 328 10.20 -26.12 -20.59
N PRO A 329 9.18 -26.58 -19.83
CA PRO A 329 7.92 -25.86 -19.74
C PRO A 329 8.14 -24.37 -19.49
N GLY A 330 7.23 -23.52 -19.97
CA GLY A 330 7.17 -22.14 -19.50
C GLY A 330 7.19 -22.11 -17.96
N MET A 331 7.75 -21.06 -17.36
CA MET A 331 7.73 -20.97 -15.91
C MET A 331 6.30 -20.68 -15.45
N ALA A 332 5.89 -21.21 -14.30
CA ALA A 332 4.60 -20.89 -13.68
C ALA A 332 4.56 -21.31 -12.21
N PRO A 333 3.54 -20.87 -11.46
CA PRO A 333 3.10 -21.51 -10.22
C PRO A 333 2.35 -22.83 -10.49
N ALA A 334 1.87 -23.06 -11.72
CA ALA A 334 1.05 -24.22 -12.12
C ALA A 334 1.59 -24.94 -13.38
N GLY A 335 2.92 -25.06 -13.48
CA GLY A 335 3.59 -25.94 -14.45
C GLY A 335 3.83 -25.39 -15.86
N GLY A 336 3.29 -24.20 -16.20
CA GLY A 336 3.50 -23.48 -17.47
C GLY A 336 3.17 -24.30 -18.71
N GLY A 337 3.23 -23.69 -19.89
CA GLY A 337 3.02 -24.46 -21.13
C GLY A 337 4.11 -25.52 -21.26
N LEU A 338 3.77 -26.81 -21.24
CA LEU A 338 4.75 -27.87 -21.39
C LEU A 338 5.28 -27.87 -22.83
N ALA A 339 6.59 -28.05 -22.97
CA ALA A 339 7.22 -28.30 -24.26
C ALA A 339 6.73 -29.64 -24.82
N SER A 340 6.58 -29.70 -26.13
CA SER A 340 6.21 -30.91 -26.85
C SER A 340 7.36 -31.91 -26.93
N THR A 341 7.02 -33.21 -27.02
CA THR A 341 7.99 -34.29 -27.25
C THR A 341 7.56 -35.08 -28.49
N ALA A 342 8.45 -35.27 -29.48
CA ALA A 342 8.23 -36.27 -30.51
C ALA A 342 9.16 -37.48 -30.30
N THR A 343 8.59 -38.67 -30.49
CA THR A 343 9.21 -39.93 -30.06
C THR A 343 9.49 -40.88 -31.23
N SER A 344 9.45 -40.40 -32.49
CA SER A 344 9.48 -41.30 -33.65
C SER A 344 9.91 -40.70 -34.98
N GLY A 345 10.45 -39.48 -35.01
CA GLY A 345 10.96 -38.85 -36.23
C GLY A 345 9.88 -38.33 -37.20
N VAL A 346 10.30 -37.35 -37.99
CA VAL A 346 9.65 -36.65 -39.11
C VAL A 346 8.63 -35.54 -38.81
N ASN A 347 8.27 -35.22 -37.57
CA ASN A 347 7.16 -34.30 -37.31
C ASN A 347 7.46 -33.24 -36.24
N GLY A 348 7.42 -31.96 -36.62
CA GLY A 348 7.45 -30.82 -35.68
C GLY A 348 6.24 -30.81 -34.74
N VAL A 349 6.43 -30.19 -33.57
CA VAL A 349 5.43 -30.23 -32.50
C VAL A 349 5.36 -28.89 -31.78
N ALA A 350 4.15 -28.41 -31.54
CA ALA A 350 3.94 -27.08 -30.98
C ALA A 350 3.94 -27.08 -29.45
N GLY A 351 4.45 -25.98 -28.87
CA GLY A 351 4.41 -25.74 -27.43
C GLY A 351 2.99 -25.47 -26.92
N GLY A 352 2.70 -25.89 -25.69
CA GLY A 352 1.43 -25.57 -25.03
C GLY A 352 1.37 -24.12 -24.59
N GLY A 353 0.17 -23.54 -24.52
CA GLY A 353 -0.04 -22.19 -24.02
C GLY A 353 0.17 -22.08 -22.50
N GLY A 354 0.49 -20.88 -22.01
CA GLY A 354 0.65 -20.60 -20.59
C GLY A 354 -0.66 -20.76 -19.80
N GLY A 355 -0.55 -21.25 -18.57
CA GLY A 355 -1.67 -21.35 -17.62
C GLY A 355 -1.98 -20.00 -16.97
N GLY A 356 -3.26 -19.66 -16.88
CA GLY A 356 -3.74 -18.39 -16.34
C GLY A 356 -4.43 -18.53 -14.99
N HIS A 357 -5.02 -17.44 -14.52
CA HIS A 357 -5.63 -17.41 -13.19
C HIS A 357 -6.99 -18.10 -13.13
N VAL A 358 -7.74 -18.03 -14.22
CA VAL A 358 -9.13 -18.47 -14.30
C VAL A 358 -9.33 -19.68 -15.20
N MET A 359 -8.33 -19.99 -16.05
CA MET A 359 -8.37 -21.09 -17.01
C MET A 359 -6.97 -21.66 -17.25
N ALA A 360 -6.92 -22.93 -17.65
CA ALA A 360 -5.71 -23.54 -18.18
C ALA A 360 -5.41 -23.00 -19.58
N GLY A 361 -4.12 -22.99 -19.94
CA GLY A 361 -3.70 -22.73 -21.32
C GLY A 361 -4.21 -23.79 -22.27
N THR A 362 -4.20 -23.50 -23.57
CA THR A 362 -4.59 -24.49 -24.58
C THR A 362 -3.41 -25.37 -24.97
N ASP A 363 -3.68 -26.64 -25.28
CA ASP A 363 -2.67 -27.53 -25.85
C ASP A 363 -2.23 -27.01 -27.22
N GLY A 364 -0.95 -27.24 -27.56
CA GLY A 364 -0.46 -27.05 -28.91
C GLY A 364 -1.03 -28.08 -29.88
N ASN A 365 -0.83 -27.87 -31.18
CA ASN A 365 -1.15 -28.88 -32.18
C ASN A 365 0.05 -29.81 -32.46
N ALA A 366 -0.27 -31.03 -32.87
CA ALA A 366 0.71 -32.03 -33.28
C ALA A 366 0.21 -32.86 -34.46
N ASN A 367 1.15 -33.34 -35.27
CA ASN A 367 0.93 -34.35 -36.30
C ASN A 367 0.82 -35.77 -35.68
N SER A 368 0.12 -36.67 -36.35
CA SER A 368 0.05 -38.10 -36.05
C SER A 368 1.41 -38.72 -35.67
N GLY A 369 1.56 -39.12 -34.41
CA GLY A 369 2.75 -39.79 -33.87
C GLY A 369 3.62 -38.94 -32.95
N ALA A 370 3.30 -37.65 -32.78
CA ALA A 370 3.94 -36.74 -31.82
C ALA A 370 3.01 -36.37 -30.65
N THR A 371 3.58 -35.94 -29.52
CA THR A 371 2.83 -35.46 -28.35
C THR A 371 2.92 -33.94 -28.27
N ALA A 372 1.80 -33.27 -28.54
CA ALA A 372 1.67 -31.82 -28.40
C ALA A 372 2.10 -31.34 -27.01
N GLY A 373 2.61 -30.09 -26.95
CA GLY A 373 2.81 -29.41 -25.69
C GLY A 373 1.47 -29.22 -24.99
N VAL A 374 1.42 -29.55 -23.70
CA VAL A 374 0.20 -29.45 -22.89
C VAL A 374 0.09 -28.03 -22.36
N GLY A 375 -1.10 -27.45 -22.41
CA GLY A 375 -1.37 -26.15 -21.83
C GLY A 375 -1.07 -26.14 -20.32
N GLY A 376 -0.55 -25.02 -19.81
CA GLY A 376 -0.28 -24.86 -18.39
C GLY A 376 -1.57 -24.95 -17.56
N GLU A 377 -1.47 -25.55 -16.37
CA GLU A 377 -2.62 -25.69 -15.47
C GLU A 377 -3.07 -24.32 -14.94
N LEU A 378 -4.34 -24.23 -14.55
CA LEU A 378 -4.87 -23.04 -13.92
C LEU A 378 -4.25 -22.81 -12.53
N HIS A 379 -4.03 -21.55 -12.15
CA HIS A 379 -3.51 -21.17 -10.84
C HIS A 379 -4.43 -20.16 -10.15
N MET A 380 -4.88 -20.45 -8.94
CA MET A 380 -5.62 -19.46 -8.14
C MET A 380 -4.68 -18.40 -7.59
N SER A 381 -4.95 -17.11 -7.85
CA SER A 381 -4.23 -15.99 -7.23
C SER A 381 -4.39 -16.04 -5.70
N LEU A 382 -3.40 -16.57 -5.01
CA LEU A 382 -3.19 -16.38 -3.58
C LEU A 382 -2.06 -15.36 -3.43
N PRO A 383 -2.08 -14.48 -2.41
CA PRO A 383 -0.97 -13.57 -2.14
C PRO A 383 0.38 -14.31 -2.17
N PRO A 384 1.43 -13.78 -2.84
CA PRO A 384 1.58 -12.42 -3.41
C PRO A 384 0.84 -12.18 -4.75
N LEU A 385 0.84 -10.94 -5.23
CA LEU A 385 0.34 -10.59 -6.56
C LEU A 385 1.21 -11.29 -7.62
N ILE A 386 0.61 -12.18 -8.42
CA ILE A 386 1.31 -13.04 -9.38
C ILE A 386 0.75 -12.77 -10.77
N GLY A 387 1.63 -12.77 -11.79
CA GLY A 387 1.29 -12.62 -13.19
C GLY A 387 0.98 -13.96 -13.88
N GLY A 388 0.87 -13.91 -15.21
CA GLY A 388 0.55 -15.06 -16.05
C GLY A 388 1.73 -16.03 -16.18
N GLY A 389 1.43 -17.32 -16.40
CA GLY A 389 2.43 -18.33 -16.74
C GLY A 389 2.97 -18.16 -18.17
N GLY A 390 4.24 -18.51 -18.38
CA GLY A 390 4.85 -18.51 -19.71
C GLY A 390 4.32 -19.65 -20.60
N GLY A 391 4.32 -19.41 -21.91
CA GLY A 391 4.03 -20.42 -22.93
C GLY A 391 5.21 -21.36 -23.16
N GLY A 392 4.95 -22.58 -23.62
CA GLY A 392 5.99 -23.58 -23.91
C GLY A 392 6.73 -23.28 -25.21
N GLY A 393 8.02 -23.63 -25.27
CA GLY A 393 8.79 -23.60 -26.52
C GLY A 393 8.32 -24.68 -27.51
N GLY A 394 8.44 -24.38 -28.79
CA GLY A 394 8.21 -25.35 -29.85
C GLY A 394 9.38 -26.33 -29.98
N SER A 395 9.10 -27.54 -30.47
CA SER A 395 10.13 -28.56 -30.70
C SER A 395 10.05 -29.18 -32.09
N VAL A 396 11.16 -29.80 -32.48
CA VAL A 396 11.43 -30.38 -33.79
C VAL A 396 12.32 -31.60 -33.62
N GLU A 397 12.18 -32.58 -34.52
CA GLU A 397 12.98 -33.80 -34.52
C GLU A 397 13.75 -33.90 -35.84
N LYS A 398 15.06 -34.13 -35.75
CA LYS A 398 15.91 -34.38 -36.91
C LYS A 398 15.85 -35.83 -37.40
N ASP A 399 15.51 -35.96 -38.67
CA ASP A 399 15.79 -37.01 -39.66
C ASP A 399 15.50 -38.50 -39.39
N GLY A 400 15.16 -39.17 -40.50
CA GLY A 400 14.92 -40.61 -40.57
C GLY A 400 16.10 -41.47 -40.06
N PRO A 401 15.89 -42.80 -40.02
CA PRO A 401 16.78 -43.74 -39.31
C PRO A 401 18.25 -43.55 -39.66
N LEU A 402 19.04 -43.20 -38.63
CA LEU A 402 20.52 -43.18 -38.55
C LEU A 402 21.25 -43.31 -39.90
N GLY A 403 21.68 -42.19 -40.49
CA GLY A 403 22.77 -42.19 -41.47
C GLY A 403 22.44 -41.71 -42.89
N VAL A 404 21.37 -40.94 -43.09
CA VAL A 404 21.21 -40.14 -44.33
C VAL A 404 21.60 -38.69 -44.03
N PHE A 405 22.44 -38.14 -44.92
CA PHE A 405 23.12 -36.85 -44.80
C PHE A 405 22.16 -35.67 -44.86
N ASP A 406 21.40 -35.42 -43.81
CA ASP A 406 21.04 -34.06 -43.51
C ASP A 406 21.81 -33.61 -42.28
N LEU A 407 22.46 -32.46 -42.39
CA LEU A 407 23.14 -31.76 -41.29
C LEU A 407 22.45 -30.42 -41.03
N LEU A 408 21.30 -30.16 -41.67
CA LEU A 408 20.47 -28.99 -41.38
C LEU A 408 19.83 -29.20 -40.02
N ASP A 409 20.15 -28.30 -39.13
CA ASP A 409 19.69 -28.20 -37.77
C ASP A 409 18.25 -27.72 -37.77
N ASP A 410 17.36 -28.51 -37.16
CA ASP A 410 15.97 -28.08 -36.98
C ASP A 410 15.90 -27.28 -35.66
N GLU A 411 15.39 -26.04 -35.69
CA GLU A 411 15.03 -25.33 -34.46
C GLU A 411 13.54 -25.05 -34.24
N GLY A 412 13.18 -25.04 -32.97
CA GLY A 412 11.89 -24.60 -32.47
C GLY A 412 11.85 -23.10 -32.16
N SER A 413 10.63 -22.56 -32.14
CA SER A 413 10.39 -21.17 -31.73
C SER A 413 10.22 -21.04 -30.21
N GLY A 414 10.55 -19.88 -29.65
CA GLY A 414 10.38 -19.61 -28.22
C GLY A 414 8.90 -19.41 -27.85
N GLY A 415 8.52 -19.78 -26.64
CA GLY A 415 7.21 -19.47 -26.07
C GLY A 415 7.12 -18.00 -25.63
N GLY A 416 5.90 -17.45 -25.62
CA GLY A 416 5.65 -16.10 -25.13
C GLY A 416 5.73 -16.00 -23.60
N GLY A 417 6.20 -14.86 -23.09
CA GLY A 417 6.23 -14.58 -21.67
C GLY A 417 4.83 -14.31 -21.11
N GLY A 418 4.58 -14.69 -19.87
CA GLY A 418 3.33 -14.38 -19.19
C GLY A 418 3.21 -12.89 -18.87
N GLY A 419 1.99 -12.36 -18.94
CA GLY A 419 1.69 -10.98 -18.59
C GLY A 419 2.00 -10.68 -17.12
N GLY A 420 2.40 -9.46 -16.84
CA GLY A 420 2.75 -9.01 -15.49
C GLY A 420 1.53 -8.78 -14.60
N ALA A 421 1.80 -8.46 -13.35
CA ALA A 421 0.80 -8.22 -12.33
C ALA A 421 0.91 -6.79 -11.82
N ILE A 422 -0.21 -6.07 -11.86
CA ILE A 422 -0.31 -4.72 -11.35
C ILE A 422 -1.53 -4.56 -10.44
N SER A 423 -1.31 -3.97 -9.28
CA SER A 423 -2.37 -3.50 -8.38
C SER A 423 -2.25 -1.99 -8.23
N VAL A 424 -3.34 -1.26 -8.44
CA VAL A 424 -3.44 0.18 -8.22
C VAL A 424 -4.52 0.42 -7.18
N ASP A 425 -4.12 0.93 -6.03
CA ASP A 425 -5.01 1.29 -4.93
C ASP A 425 -4.99 2.82 -4.77
N ALA A 426 -6.17 3.44 -4.77
CA ALA A 426 -6.32 4.88 -4.69
C ALA A 426 -7.34 5.27 -3.61
N THR A 427 -6.97 6.21 -2.73
CA THR A 427 -7.90 6.77 -1.73
C THR A 427 -8.95 7.70 -2.36
N GLY A 428 -8.66 8.26 -3.53
CA GLY A 428 -9.56 9.08 -4.34
C GLY A 428 -10.34 8.26 -5.36
N SER A 429 -10.08 8.49 -6.65
CA SER A 429 -10.74 7.82 -7.77
C SER A 429 -9.75 7.29 -8.80
N ILE A 430 -10.14 6.24 -9.54
CA ILE A 430 -9.37 5.73 -10.67
C ILE A 430 -10.12 6.03 -11.98
N THR A 431 -9.45 6.74 -12.89
CA THR A 431 -9.95 7.04 -14.24
C THR A 431 -9.03 6.44 -15.28
N VAL A 432 -9.51 5.46 -16.06
CA VAL A 432 -8.77 4.88 -17.18
C VAL A 432 -9.49 5.20 -18.48
N THR A 433 -8.85 6.02 -19.31
CA THR A 433 -9.31 6.35 -20.67
C THR A 433 -8.36 5.84 -21.75
N GLY A 434 -7.11 5.55 -21.38
CA GLY A 434 -6.09 4.93 -22.22
C GLY A 434 -6.05 3.41 -22.04
N THR A 435 -4.88 2.85 -21.76
CA THR A 435 -4.67 1.41 -21.65
C THR A 435 -3.86 1.03 -20.42
N ILE A 436 -4.29 -0.02 -19.71
CA ILE A 436 -3.43 -0.79 -18.82
C ILE A 436 -3.32 -2.17 -19.46
N ASP A 437 -2.11 -2.56 -19.84
CA ASP A 437 -1.84 -3.80 -20.57
C ASP A 437 -1.03 -4.76 -19.72
N ALA A 438 -1.65 -5.87 -19.35
CA ALA A 438 -1.07 -7.03 -18.69
C ALA A 438 -1.25 -8.29 -19.56
N SER A 439 -1.32 -8.14 -20.88
CA SER A 439 -1.43 -9.27 -21.80
C SER A 439 -0.20 -10.16 -21.78
N GLY A 440 -0.40 -11.44 -22.09
CA GLY A 440 0.68 -12.38 -22.33
C GLY A 440 1.30 -12.17 -23.71
N GLY A 441 2.60 -12.43 -23.82
CA GLY A 441 3.32 -12.40 -25.08
C GLY A 441 2.90 -13.53 -26.02
N ASN A 442 2.99 -13.29 -27.31
CA ASN A 442 2.69 -14.29 -28.33
C ASN A 442 3.79 -15.33 -28.43
N GLY A 443 3.44 -16.55 -28.84
CA GLY A 443 4.44 -17.56 -29.16
C GLY A 443 5.19 -17.22 -30.44
N GLY A 444 6.46 -17.61 -30.51
CA GLY A 444 7.28 -17.43 -31.70
C GLY A 444 6.68 -18.16 -32.91
N ALA A 445 6.51 -17.42 -34.00
CA ALA A 445 5.93 -17.88 -35.25
C ALA A 445 6.99 -18.35 -36.27
N ARG A 446 6.56 -18.80 -37.44
CA ARG A 446 7.45 -19.24 -38.51
C ARG A 446 8.28 -18.10 -39.10
N LEU A 447 9.59 -18.32 -39.28
CA LEU A 447 10.42 -17.44 -40.10
C LEU A 447 10.18 -17.68 -41.60
N THR A 448 9.79 -16.63 -42.33
CA THR A 448 9.67 -16.66 -43.80
C THR A 448 11.05 -16.77 -44.43
N GLY A 449 11.42 -17.96 -44.91
CA GLY A 449 12.73 -18.20 -45.54
C GLY A 449 13.40 -19.51 -45.14
N CYS A 450 13.02 -20.08 -43.99
CA CYS A 450 13.39 -21.45 -43.64
C CYS A 450 12.54 -22.43 -44.46
N ASN A 451 13.22 -23.40 -45.08
CA ASN A 451 12.61 -24.50 -45.84
C ASN A 451 12.03 -25.60 -44.93
N GLU A 452 12.35 -25.57 -43.64
CA GLU A 452 11.91 -26.51 -42.63
C GLU A 452 10.75 -25.94 -41.79
N ILE A 453 9.82 -26.83 -41.39
CA ILE A 453 8.64 -26.48 -40.60
C ILE A 453 8.89 -26.92 -39.17
N GLY A 454 9.35 -25.97 -38.36
CA GLY A 454 9.56 -26.19 -36.94
C GLY A 454 8.28 -26.11 -36.11
N GLY A 455 8.34 -26.60 -34.88
CA GLY A 455 7.30 -26.37 -33.88
C GLY A 455 7.24 -24.90 -33.45
N PHE A 456 6.03 -24.35 -33.36
CA PHE A 456 5.82 -22.96 -32.90
C PHE A 456 5.66 -22.89 -31.39
N GLY A 457 6.04 -21.75 -30.82
CA GLY A 457 5.91 -21.51 -29.39
C GLY A 457 4.44 -21.32 -29.00
N GLY A 458 4.08 -21.71 -27.79
CA GLY A 458 2.81 -21.34 -27.18
C GLY A 458 2.81 -19.89 -26.71
N GLY A 459 1.64 -19.25 -26.68
CA GLY A 459 1.47 -17.92 -26.10
C GLY A 459 1.51 -17.95 -24.58
N GLY A 460 2.02 -16.88 -23.97
CA GLY A 460 1.98 -16.69 -22.52
C GLY A 460 0.57 -16.35 -22.03
N ALA A 461 0.25 -16.70 -20.79
CA ALA A 461 -1.02 -16.30 -20.20
C ALA A 461 -1.06 -14.81 -19.89
N GLY A 462 -2.25 -14.22 -19.90
CA GLY A 462 -2.46 -12.87 -19.39
C GLY A 462 -2.21 -12.80 -17.89
N GLY A 463 -1.83 -11.62 -17.43
CA GLY A 463 -1.45 -11.33 -16.05
C GLY A 463 -2.61 -10.85 -15.18
N THR A 464 -2.31 -10.05 -14.17
CA THR A 464 -3.32 -9.54 -13.23
C THR A 464 -3.41 -8.03 -13.29
N ILE A 465 -4.62 -7.49 -13.42
CA ILE A 465 -4.92 -6.08 -13.17
C ILE A 465 -5.90 -6.01 -12.00
N GLN A 466 -5.48 -5.36 -10.91
CA GLN A 466 -6.33 -5.06 -9.77
C GLN A 466 -6.43 -3.54 -9.60
N LEU A 467 -7.65 -3.00 -9.58
CA LEU A 467 -7.93 -1.59 -9.34
C LEU A 467 -8.84 -1.50 -8.12
N VAL A 468 -8.49 -0.67 -7.14
CA VAL A 468 -9.23 -0.51 -5.89
C VAL A 468 -9.43 0.98 -5.62
N SER A 469 -10.68 1.42 -5.49
CA SER A 469 -10.98 2.80 -5.08
C SER A 469 -12.32 2.90 -4.34
N PRO A 470 -12.49 3.88 -3.43
CA PRO A 470 -13.77 4.12 -2.77
C PRO A 470 -14.79 4.87 -3.65
N ALA A 471 -14.39 5.35 -4.83
CA ALA A 471 -15.17 6.26 -5.66
C ALA A 471 -15.78 5.60 -6.91
N THR A 472 -16.56 6.37 -7.67
CA THR A 472 -17.12 5.87 -8.94
C THR A 472 -16.05 5.92 -10.02
N ASP A 473 -15.41 4.78 -10.24
CA ASP A 473 -14.36 4.62 -11.24
C ASP A 473 -14.87 4.82 -12.68
N ALA A 474 -14.08 5.52 -13.48
CA ALA A 474 -14.37 5.76 -14.89
C ALA A 474 -13.48 4.89 -15.78
N MET A 475 -13.99 3.72 -16.16
CA MET A 475 -13.28 2.74 -17.00
C MET A 475 -13.78 2.80 -18.45
N MET A 476 -13.31 3.81 -19.19
CA MET A 476 -13.65 4.01 -20.61
C MET A 476 -12.53 3.58 -21.57
N GLY A 477 -11.36 3.25 -21.02
CA GLY A 477 -10.19 2.73 -21.71
C GLY A 477 -10.18 1.21 -21.84
N THR A 478 -9.00 0.66 -22.11
CA THR A 478 -8.76 -0.79 -22.24
C THR A 478 -7.99 -1.31 -21.03
N LEU A 479 -8.53 -2.34 -20.38
CA LEU A 479 -7.82 -3.13 -19.37
C LEU A 479 -7.57 -4.50 -20.00
N ASP A 480 -6.35 -4.72 -20.49
CA ASP A 480 -6.01 -5.92 -21.25
C ASP A 480 -5.34 -6.95 -20.34
N VAL A 481 -5.99 -8.11 -20.22
CA VAL A 481 -5.45 -9.29 -19.52
C VAL A 481 -5.51 -10.50 -20.43
N ALA A 482 -5.51 -10.30 -21.76
CA ALA A 482 -5.63 -11.40 -22.71
C ALA A 482 -4.40 -12.31 -22.66
N GLY A 483 -4.62 -13.60 -22.86
CA GLY A 483 -3.54 -14.52 -23.19
C GLY A 483 -2.96 -14.22 -24.57
N GLY A 484 -1.65 -14.40 -24.72
CA GLY A 484 -0.97 -14.32 -26.00
C GLY A 484 -1.42 -15.44 -26.94
N ILE A 485 -1.40 -15.17 -28.24
CA ILE A 485 -1.68 -16.19 -29.24
C ILE A 485 -0.48 -17.12 -29.43
N GLY A 486 -0.73 -18.41 -29.66
CA GLY A 486 0.34 -19.33 -30.07
C GLY A 486 0.85 -18.98 -31.47
N GLY A 487 2.13 -19.27 -31.72
CA GLY A 487 2.74 -19.00 -33.02
C GLY A 487 2.08 -19.79 -34.15
N ASP A 488 2.00 -19.20 -35.33
CA ASP A 488 1.36 -19.78 -36.52
C ASP A 488 2.24 -19.77 -37.78
N ASP A 489 1.85 -20.58 -38.78
CA ASP A 489 2.47 -20.65 -40.12
C ASP A 489 1.70 -19.81 -41.16
N GLY A 490 0.59 -19.17 -40.78
CA GLY A 490 -0.21 -18.29 -41.61
C GLY A 490 -0.82 -18.87 -42.91
N ALA A 491 -0.55 -20.13 -43.31
CA ALA A 491 -1.02 -20.59 -44.62
C ALA A 491 -1.23 -22.11 -44.91
N ILE A 492 -0.59 -23.12 -44.29
CA ILE A 492 -0.62 -24.46 -44.93
C ILE A 492 -0.94 -25.69 -44.02
N LEU A 493 -0.63 -25.72 -42.72
CA LEU A 493 -1.10 -26.81 -41.83
C LEU A 493 -1.33 -26.34 -40.38
N ASP A 494 -2.57 -26.41 -39.90
CA ASP A 494 -2.92 -26.16 -38.48
C ASP A 494 -2.16 -27.06 -37.49
N ALA A 495 -1.51 -28.12 -37.98
CA ALA A 495 -0.88 -29.18 -37.19
C ALA A 495 0.35 -28.75 -36.36
N TYR A 496 0.81 -27.50 -36.48
CA TYR A 496 2.01 -26.99 -35.82
C TYR A 496 1.79 -25.73 -34.97
N ASN A 497 0.55 -25.24 -34.91
CA ASN A 497 0.24 -24.01 -34.17
C ASN A 497 0.42 -24.19 -32.67
N GLY A 498 1.11 -23.24 -32.04
CA GLY A 498 1.24 -23.17 -30.59
C GLY A 498 -0.12 -23.04 -29.90
N GLY A 499 -0.20 -23.51 -28.67
CA GLY A 499 -1.36 -23.23 -27.82
C GLY A 499 -1.44 -21.74 -27.48
N ALA A 500 -2.63 -21.16 -27.50
CA ALA A 500 -2.89 -19.84 -26.92
C ALA A 500 -2.79 -19.90 -25.39
N GLY A 501 -2.23 -18.84 -24.80
CA GLY A 501 -2.23 -18.64 -23.36
C GLY A 501 -3.64 -18.37 -22.84
N ALA A 502 -3.87 -18.70 -21.58
CA ALA A 502 -5.13 -18.37 -20.93
C ALA A 502 -5.23 -16.87 -20.62
N ASP A 503 -6.45 -16.35 -20.55
CA ASP A 503 -6.69 -15.00 -20.04
C ASP A 503 -6.33 -14.91 -18.55
N GLY A 504 -5.92 -13.71 -18.17
CA GLY A 504 -5.51 -13.33 -16.84
C GLY A 504 -6.67 -13.00 -15.90
N ASN A 505 -6.35 -12.29 -14.82
CA ASN A 505 -7.32 -11.87 -13.81
C ASN A 505 -7.55 -10.35 -13.87
N LEU A 506 -8.80 -9.94 -13.90
CA LEU A 506 -9.19 -8.53 -13.84
C LEU A 506 -10.13 -8.32 -12.65
N VAL A 507 -9.70 -7.47 -11.72
CA VAL A 507 -10.45 -7.11 -10.52
C VAL A 507 -10.58 -5.59 -10.46
N VAL A 508 -11.81 -5.10 -10.34
CA VAL A 508 -12.11 -3.68 -10.10
C VAL A 508 -13.07 -3.64 -8.92
N MET A 509 -12.65 -3.01 -7.81
CA MET A 509 -13.33 -3.03 -6.52
C MET A 509 -13.75 -1.66 -6.04
#